data_AF-A0A949IZF7-F1
#
_entry.id   AF-A0A949IZF7-F1
#
_cell.length_a   1.000
_cell.length_b   1.000
_cell.length_c   1.000
_cell.angle_alpha   90.00
_cell.angle_beta   90.00
_cell.angle_gamma   90.00
#
_symmetry.space_group_name_H-M   'P 1'
#
loop_
_entity.id
_entity.type
_entity.pdbx_description
1 polymer ?
#
loop_
_entity_poly.entity_id
_entity_poly.type
_entity_poly.pdbx_seq_one_letter_code
_entity_poly.pdbx_strand_id
1 'polypeptide(L)'
;MNFALTYLTARFFYRLGDFFHHWYVDGTRSFAHKFISTLENLDKTFAIRITFHYLFQPLYKDYTVVGRLLGFIFRSGRILIGGVIYMFVAAIFLAMYGIWLLIPAAILIYAARNF
;
A
#
# COMPACT_ATOMS: atom_id res chain seq x y z
N MET A 1 18.82 -43.60 18.74
CA MET A 1 18.34 -42.41 19.47
C MET A 1 18.89 -41.08 18.94
N ASN A 2 20.07 -41.03 18.30
CA ASN A 2 20.61 -39.79 17.70
C ASN A 2 19.86 -39.31 16.44
N PHE A 3 19.33 -40.21 15.62
CA PHE A 3 18.62 -39.85 14.37
C PHE A 3 17.38 -38.97 14.60
N ALA A 4 16.60 -39.25 15.64
CA ALA A 4 15.41 -38.48 15.96
C ALA A 4 15.76 -37.04 16.36
N LEU A 5 16.81 -36.83 17.16
CA LEU A 5 17.27 -35.50 17.56
C LEU A 5 17.79 -34.69 16.37
N THR A 6 18.59 -35.31 15.50
CA THR A 6 19.11 -34.66 14.28
C THR A 6 17.98 -34.29 13.32
N TYR A 7 16.98 -35.16 13.16
CA TYR A 7 15.82 -34.89 12.31
C TYR A 7 14.97 -33.74 12.87
N LEU A 8 14.68 -33.75 14.18
CA LEU A 8 13.89 -32.70 14.81
C LEU A 8 14.56 -31.33 14.73
N THR A 9 15.87 -31.27 14.96
CA THR A 9 16.65 -30.01 14.84
C THR A 9 16.68 -29.52 13.40
N ALA A 10 16.99 -30.36 12.42
CA ALA A 10 16.96 -29.98 11.01
C ALA A 10 15.56 -29.50 10.58
N ARG A 11 14.51 -30.20 11.01
CA ARG A 11 13.12 -29.83 10.72
C ARG A 11 12.73 -28.50 11.36
N PHE A 12 13.19 -28.23 12.57
CA PHE A 12 12.96 -26.97 13.27
C PHE A 12 13.54 -25.79 12.49
N PHE A 13 14.83 -25.84 12.11
CA PHE A 13 15.46 -24.76 11.34
C PHE A 13 14.83 -24.59 9.95
N TYR A 14 14.47 -25.70 9.29
CA TYR A 14 13.74 -25.63 8.02
C TYR A 14 12.42 -24.86 8.16
N ARG A 15 11.63 -25.18 9.20
CA ARG A 15 10.36 -24.49 9.46
C ARG A 15 10.55 -23.03 9.87
N LEU A 16 11.64 -22.71 10.58
CA LEU A 16 11.98 -21.34 10.94
C LEU A 16 12.27 -20.51 9.68
N GLY A 17 13.08 -21.04 8.75
CA GLY A 17 13.33 -20.39 7.47
C GLY A 17 12.07 -20.25 6.61
N ASP A 18 11.26 -21.31 6.55
CA ASP A 18 9.97 -21.33 5.86
C ASP A 18 9.01 -20.25 6.41
N PHE A 19 8.99 -20.05 7.73
CA PHE A 19 8.22 -19.00 8.38
C PHE A 19 8.67 -17.61 7.91
N PHE A 20 9.97 -17.30 7.90
CA PHE A 20 10.45 -16.00 7.44
C PHE A 20 10.20 -15.78 5.95
N HIS A 21 10.31 -16.82 5.13
CA HIS A 21 9.95 -16.74 3.71
C HIS A 21 8.48 -16.37 3.55
N HIS A 22 7.56 -17.10 4.18
CA HIS A 22 6.13 -16.81 4.09
C HIS A 22 5.76 -15.46 4.71
N TRP A 23 6.43 -15.09 5.81
CA TRP A 23 6.25 -13.77 6.39
C TRP A 23 6.68 -12.72 5.38
N TYR A 24 7.95 -12.60 5.03
CA TYR A 24 8.43 -11.47 4.23
C TYR A 24 8.03 -11.52 2.76
N VAL A 25 8.09 -12.68 2.10
CA VAL A 25 7.86 -12.77 0.65
C VAL A 25 6.36 -12.80 0.36
N ASP A 26 5.66 -13.82 0.87
CA ASP A 26 4.23 -13.99 0.58
C ASP A 26 3.38 -12.90 1.24
N GLY A 27 3.73 -12.51 2.46
CA GLY A 27 3.07 -11.39 3.13
C GLY A 27 3.25 -10.06 2.41
N THR A 28 4.46 -9.74 1.91
CA THR A 28 4.68 -8.52 1.11
C THR A 28 3.88 -8.55 -0.19
N ARG A 29 3.82 -9.71 -0.86
CA ARG A 29 3.02 -9.87 -2.07
C ARG A 29 1.54 -9.63 -1.81
N SER A 30 1.01 -10.16 -0.70
CA SER A 30 -0.37 -9.94 -0.28
C SER A 30 -0.66 -8.46 0.04
N PHE A 31 0.23 -7.82 0.80
CA PHE A 31 0.14 -6.39 1.11
C PHE A 31 0.18 -5.52 -0.15
N ALA A 32 1.12 -5.78 -1.06
CA ALA A 32 1.25 -5.05 -2.31
C ALA A 32 -0.01 -5.19 -3.18
N HIS A 33 -0.57 -6.40 -3.27
CA HIS A 33 -1.80 -6.63 -4.01
C HIS A 33 -2.98 -5.84 -3.41
N LYS A 34 -3.11 -5.85 -2.08
CA LYS A 34 -4.16 -5.08 -1.39
C LYS A 34 -3.97 -3.57 -1.58
N PHE A 35 -2.73 -3.09 -1.53
CA PHE A 35 -2.38 -1.69 -1.75
C PHE A 35 -2.76 -1.25 -3.17
N ILE A 36 -2.31 -1.98 -4.19
CA ILE A 36 -2.63 -1.69 -5.60
C ILE A 36 -4.13 -1.71 -5.84
N SER A 37 -4.83 -2.76 -5.38
CA SER A 37 -6.30 -2.85 -5.51
C SER A 37 -7.03 -1.68 -4.84
N THR A 38 -6.52 -1.20 -3.70
CA THR A 38 -7.09 -0.02 -3.04
C THR A 38 -6.89 1.25 -3.87
N LEU A 39 -5.69 1.45 -4.43
CA LEU A 39 -5.40 2.59 -5.31
C LEU A 39 -6.21 2.55 -6.61
N GLU A 40 -6.42 1.38 -7.19
CA GLU A 40 -7.26 1.20 -8.38
C GLU A 40 -8.72 1.56 -8.10
N ASN A 41 -9.25 1.19 -6.92
CA ASN A 41 -10.60 1.55 -6.53
C ASN A 41 -10.73 3.07 -6.27
N LEU A 42 -9.71 3.70 -5.69
CA LEU A 42 -9.67 5.17 -5.59
C LEU A 42 -9.65 5.83 -6.98
N ASP A 43 -9.01 5.22 -7.98
CA ASP A 43 -8.91 5.81 -9.32
C ASP A 43 -10.26 5.78 -10.01
N LYS A 44 -11.06 4.73 -9.78
CA LYS A 44 -12.45 4.66 -10.27
C LYS A 44 -13.32 5.80 -9.71
N THR A 45 -13.06 6.26 -8.49
CA THR A 45 -13.84 7.35 -7.86
C THR A 45 -13.33 8.73 -8.25
N PHE A 46 -12.02 8.98 -8.11
CA PHE A 46 -11.46 10.31 -8.32
C PHE A 46 -11.11 10.57 -9.79
N ALA A 47 -10.84 9.52 -10.57
CA ALA A 47 -10.47 9.57 -11.98
C ALA A 47 -9.41 10.65 -12.23
N ILE A 48 -8.37 10.69 -11.39
CA ILE A 48 -7.40 11.78 -11.35
C ILE A 48 -6.68 11.87 -12.70
N ARG A 49 -6.29 10.73 -13.25
CA ARG A 49 -5.62 10.65 -14.56
C ARG A 49 -6.47 11.26 -15.69
N ILE A 50 -7.75 10.91 -15.74
CA ILE A 50 -8.68 11.41 -16.76
C ILE A 50 -8.96 12.89 -16.55
N THR A 51 -9.16 13.30 -15.29
CA THR A 51 -9.41 14.71 -14.93
C THR A 51 -8.22 15.59 -15.28
N PHE A 52 -6.99 15.09 -15.12
CA PHE A 52 -5.76 15.79 -15.50
C PHE A 52 -5.63 15.92 -17.02
N HIS A 53 -5.96 14.86 -17.77
CA HIS A 53 -5.93 14.93 -19.24
C HIS A 53 -6.93 15.96 -19.79
N TYR A 54 -8.10 16.07 -19.18
CA TYR A 54 -9.13 17.01 -19.60
C TYR A 54 -9.07 18.35 -18.85
N LEU A 55 -8.02 18.65 -18.10
CA LEU A 55 -7.99 19.80 -17.18
C LEU A 55 -8.32 21.15 -17.86
N PHE A 56 -7.89 21.35 -19.10
CA PHE A 56 -8.13 22.56 -19.89
C PHE A 56 -9.36 22.52 -20.81
N GLN A 57 -10.09 21.41 -20.85
CA GLN A 57 -11.31 21.34 -21.65
C GLN A 57 -12.46 22.06 -20.93
N PRO A 58 -13.25 22.89 -21.66
CA PRO A 58 -14.36 23.63 -21.08
C PRO A 58 -15.41 22.68 -20.49
N LEU A 59 -15.92 23.04 -19.32
CA LEU A 59 -17.03 22.35 -18.69
C LEU A 59 -18.31 22.71 -19.47
N TYR A 60 -19.16 21.72 -19.75
CA TYR A 60 -20.44 21.91 -20.47
C TYR A 60 -20.34 22.50 -21.89
N LYS A 61 -19.17 22.44 -22.55
CA LYS A 61 -18.93 23.09 -23.85
C LYS A 61 -19.17 24.61 -23.83
N ASP A 62 -19.12 25.24 -22.66
CA ASP A 62 -19.18 26.69 -22.56
C ASP A 62 -17.79 27.26 -22.85
N TYR A 63 -17.65 27.87 -24.02
CA TYR A 63 -16.37 28.42 -24.50
C TYR A 63 -16.10 29.84 -24.02
N THR A 64 -16.96 30.40 -23.16
CA THR A 64 -16.73 31.70 -22.54
C THR A 64 -15.49 31.67 -21.64
N VAL A 65 -14.84 32.83 -21.47
CA VAL A 65 -13.66 32.98 -20.59
C VAL A 65 -13.99 32.58 -19.15
N VAL A 66 -15.20 32.93 -18.69
CA VAL A 66 -15.70 32.59 -17.35
C VAL A 66 -15.92 31.08 -17.20
N GLY A 67 -16.55 30.43 -18.18
CA GLY A 67 -16.76 28.98 -18.17
C GLY A 67 -15.46 28.17 -18.15
N ARG A 68 -14.43 28.64 -18.87
CA ARG A 68 -13.10 28.01 -18.86
C ARG A 68 -12.39 28.17 -17.51
N LEU A 69 -12.48 29.35 -16.88
CA LEU A 69 -11.85 29.63 -15.59
C LEU A 69 -12.50 28.79 -14.46
N LEU A 70 -13.83 28.75 -14.42
CA LEU A 70 -14.56 27.96 -13.43
C LEU A 70 -14.32 26.46 -13.61
N GLY A 71 -14.34 25.96 -14.85
CA GLY A 71 -14.03 24.55 -15.15
C GLY A 71 -12.65 24.12 -14.65
N PHE A 72 -11.65 25.00 -14.81
CA PHE A 72 -10.29 24.77 -14.29
C PHE A 72 -10.28 24.70 -12.75
N ILE A 73 -10.96 25.61 -12.05
CA ILE A 73 -11.00 25.64 -10.57
C ILE A 73 -11.64 24.37 -10.01
N PHE A 74 -12.78 23.94 -10.55
CA PHE A 74 -13.44 22.72 -10.06
C PHE A 74 -12.61 21.45 -10.32
N ARG A 75 -11.98 21.34 -11.51
CA ARG A 75 -11.14 20.18 -11.86
C ARG A 75 -9.85 20.14 -11.06
N SER A 76 -9.20 21.29 -10.87
CA SER A 76 -7.99 21.40 -10.02
C SER A 76 -8.31 21.08 -8.57
N GLY A 77 -9.45 21.54 -8.03
CA GLY A 77 -9.93 21.15 -6.71
C GLY A 77 -10.11 19.64 -6.55
N ARG A 78 -10.76 18.98 -7.53
CA ARG A 78 -10.90 17.51 -7.53
C ARG A 78 -9.56 16.79 -7.53
N ILE A 79 -8.59 17.28 -8.32
CA ILE A 79 -7.25 16.70 -8.40
C ILE A 79 -6.49 16.89 -7.09
N LEU A 80 -6.57 18.08 -6.48
CA LEU A 80 -5.94 18.37 -5.19
C LEU A 80 -6.49 17.46 -4.09
N ILE A 81 -7.81 17.42 -3.94
CA ILE A 81 -8.48 16.58 -2.93
C ILE A 81 -8.17 15.11 -3.17
N GLY A 82 -8.29 14.65 -4.42
CA GLY A 82 -7.94 13.28 -4.79
C GLY A 82 -6.48 12.96 -4.47
N GLY A 83 -5.54 13.83 -4.85
CA GLY A 83 -4.12 13.66 -4.58
C GLY A 83 -3.80 13.56 -3.08
N VAL A 84 -4.41 14.41 -2.26
CA VAL A 84 -4.27 14.35 -0.80
C VAL A 84 -4.79 13.02 -0.25
N ILE A 85 -5.95 12.55 -0.71
CA ILE A 85 -6.51 11.26 -0.28
C ILE A 85 -5.60 10.10 -0.68
N TYR A 86 -5.06 10.12 -1.90
CA TYR A 86 -4.10 9.11 -2.36
C TYR A 86 -2.85 9.07 -1.47
N MET A 87 -2.27 10.23 -1.17
CA MET A 87 -1.11 10.31 -0.28
C MET A 87 -1.42 9.80 1.12
N PHE A 88 -2.58 10.17 1.67
CA PHE A 88 -3.01 9.75 2.99
C PHE A 88 -3.20 8.22 3.08
N VAL A 89 -3.88 7.63 2.09
CA VAL A 89 -4.07 6.17 2.02
C VAL A 89 -2.73 5.45 1.85
N ALA A 90 -1.84 5.97 1.00
CA ALA A 90 -0.50 5.40 0.82
C ALA A 90 0.33 5.47 2.11
N ALA A 91 0.26 6.57 2.85
CA ALA A 91 0.94 6.72 4.14
C ALA A 91 0.44 5.72 5.18
N ILE A 92 -0.87 5.48 5.26
CA ILE A 92 -1.45 4.46 6.15
C ILE A 92 -0.94 3.06 5.78
N PHE A 93 -0.98 2.70 4.50
CA PHE A 93 -0.49 1.40 4.04
C PHE A 93 0.99 1.20 4.36
N LEU A 94 1.81 2.24 4.16
CA LEU A 94 3.25 2.20 4.45
C LEU A 94 3.50 2.05 5.95
N ALA A 95 2.77 2.78 6.79
CA ALA A 95 2.87 2.64 8.24
C ALA A 95 2.46 1.24 8.71
N MET A 96 1.34 0.70 8.22
CA MET A 96 0.88 -0.65 8.55
C MET A 96 1.89 -1.71 8.09
N TYR A 97 2.43 -1.59 6.88
CA TYR A 97 3.44 -2.49 6.36
C TYR A 97 4.74 -2.42 7.17
N GLY A 98 5.18 -1.21 7.53
CA GLY A 98 6.35 -0.99 8.38
C GLY A 98 6.20 -1.65 9.76
N ILE A 99 5.04 -1.47 10.41
CA ILE A 99 4.73 -2.15 11.69
C ILE A 99 4.79 -3.67 11.50
N TRP A 100 4.13 -4.19 10.47
CA TRP A 100 4.07 -5.62 10.23
C TRP A 100 5.45 -6.25 9.91
N LEU A 101 6.32 -5.52 9.21
CA LEU A 101 7.70 -5.93 8.93
C LEU A 101 8.55 -6.05 10.20
N LEU A 102 8.27 -5.19 11.19
CA LEU A 102 8.99 -5.16 12.47
C LEU A 102 8.51 -6.20 13.48
N ILE A 103 7.34 -6.81 13.29
CA ILE A 103 6.77 -7.79 14.24
C ILE A 103 7.74 -8.95 14.52
N PRO A 104 8.30 -9.67 13.53
CA PRO A 104 9.21 -10.78 13.82
C PRO A 104 10.46 -10.35 14.56
N ALA A 105 11.04 -9.19 14.20
CA ALA A 105 12.21 -8.64 14.87
C ALA A 105 11.91 -8.28 16.33
N ALA A 106 10.75 -7.65 16.59
CA ALA A 106 10.31 -7.32 17.94
C ALA A 106 10.11 -8.57 18.82
N ILE A 107 9.53 -9.64 18.25
CA ILE A 107 9.36 -10.92 18.94
C ILE A 107 10.72 -11.53 19.31
N LEU A 108 11.69 -11.51 18.38
CA LEU A 108 13.04 -12.03 18.64
C LEU A 108 13.76 -11.24 19.74
N ILE A 109 13.68 -9.91 19.71
CA ILE A 109 14.27 -9.05 20.74
C ILE A 109 13.63 -9.30 22.10
N TYR A 110 12.30 -9.39 22.15
CA TYR A 110 11.56 -9.68 23.37
C TYR A 110 11.90 -11.07 23.93
N ALA A 111 12.02 -12.08 23.08
CA ALA A 111 12.41 -13.43 23.48
C ALA A 111 13.85 -13.46 24.03
N ALA A 112 14.79 -12.75 23.39
CA ALA A 112 16.18 -12.68 23.83
C ALA A 112 16.38 -11.94 25.16
N ARG A 113 15.51 -10.99 25.49
CA ARG A 113 15.60 -10.22 26.75
C ARG A 113 15.02 -10.96 27.96
N ASN A 114 14.07 -11.88 27.75
CA ASN A 114 13.41 -12.64 28.81
C ASN A 114 14.02 -14.03 29.04
N PHE A 115 15.14 -14.32 28.38
CA PHE A 115 15.96 -15.51 28.58
C PHE A 115 17.15 -15.17 29.48
#